data_AF-A0A4Q3CK89-F1
#
_entry.id   AF-A0A4Q3CK89-F1
#
_cell.length_a   1.000
_cell.length_b   1.000
_cell.length_c   1.000
_cell.angle_alpha   90.00
_cell.angle_beta   90.00
_cell.angle_gamma   90.00
#
_symmetry.space_group_name_H-M   'P 1'
#
loop_
_entity.id
_entity.type
_entity.pdbx_description
1 polymer ?
#
loop_
_entity_poly.entity_id
_entity_poly.type
_entity_poly.pdbx_seq_one_letter_code
_entity_poly.pdbx_strand_id
1 'polypeptide(L)'
;MATQSETEDSPSRKLGELAMIWRYASAYPGRIAAAALALVIAAGATLAIPWGFRLVIDKGFIASRGDVGPYFQLLFVIVVVLALATATRFYFVSWLGERVIADIRIAVQANLLRLAPRFFEENRPSEIASRLTADTAIIEQVVGTTVSVALRNIVLAIGGIIFLFAIAPKLAAMLLLAIPLAMLPVIVMGRSLRNLSRSTQDRIADIGATVSETLRAMKIVQGFGQEDRESARFGDVVRQGFQTAKRRIRTRAVMTAIIIALIFGSITMVMWQGAIDVASGKLSGGSIAAFILTGGLVAGAFGALAEVYGDIVRAAGAAARLTELLNAEPEIKAPAHPVALPHPSRGRLEFDHVRFRYPTRPEMMTLDNVSFTVEPGEMV
;
A
#
# COMPACT_ATOMS: atom_id res chain seq x y z
N MET A 1 18.76 -28.35 12.92
CA MET A 1 17.55 -27.63 13.39
C MET A 1 18.03 -26.36 14.08
N ALA A 2 18.37 -25.33 13.30
CA ALA A 2 18.80 -24.03 13.80
C ALA A 2 17.63 -23.07 13.57
N THR A 3 17.03 -22.65 14.68
CA THR A 3 16.02 -21.60 14.76
C THR A 3 16.68 -20.30 14.30
N GLN A 4 16.57 -19.99 13.00
CA GLN A 4 16.71 -18.61 12.55
C GLN A 4 15.53 -17.86 13.16
N SER A 5 15.83 -17.00 14.13
CA SER A 5 14.90 -16.02 14.64
C SER A 5 14.41 -15.19 13.45
N GLU A 6 13.15 -15.37 13.07
CA GLU A 6 12.41 -14.33 12.35
C GLU A 6 12.44 -13.10 13.26
N THR A 7 13.44 -12.24 13.07
CA THR A 7 13.42 -10.89 13.60
C THR A 7 12.22 -10.23 12.95
N GLU A 8 11.13 -10.07 13.69
CA GLU A 8 10.01 -9.21 13.32
C GLU A 8 10.59 -7.83 12.96
N ASP A 9 10.81 -7.61 11.66
CA ASP A 9 11.39 -6.36 11.19
C ASP A 9 10.46 -5.22 11.56
N SER A 10 10.94 -4.38 12.47
CA SER A 10 10.20 -3.23 12.97
C SER A 10 9.67 -2.38 11.81
N PRO A 11 8.41 -1.88 11.87
CA PRO A 11 7.79 -1.13 10.78
C PRO A 11 8.58 0.12 10.36
N SER A 12 9.44 0.65 11.25
CA SER A 12 10.36 1.76 10.96
C SER A 12 11.49 1.38 9.99
N ARG A 13 12.04 0.16 10.06
CA ARG A 13 13.06 -0.33 9.11
C ARG A 13 12.49 -0.46 7.68
N LYS A 14 11.27 -1.00 7.56
CA LYS A 14 10.59 -1.20 6.27
C LYS A 14 10.30 0.10 5.53
N LEU A 15 10.01 1.20 6.25
CA LEU A 15 9.80 2.51 5.62
C LEU A 15 11.11 3.14 5.11
N GLY A 16 12.26 2.79 5.70
CA GLY A 16 13.57 3.21 5.22
C GLY A 16 13.90 2.68 3.82
N GLU A 17 13.34 1.53 3.46
CA GLU A 17 13.52 0.90 2.14
C GLU A 17 12.85 1.69 1.00
N LEU A 18 11.88 2.55 1.32
CA LEU A 18 11.32 3.50 0.34
C LEU A 18 12.34 4.57 -0.10
N ALA A 19 13.43 4.77 0.65
CA ALA A 19 14.50 5.67 0.25
C ALA A 19 15.18 5.22 -1.05
N MET A 20 15.24 3.91 -1.32
CA MET A 20 15.74 3.38 -2.58
C MET A 20 14.93 3.91 -3.76
N ILE A 21 13.61 3.88 -3.64
CA ILE A 21 12.69 4.40 -4.66
C ILE A 21 12.89 5.90 -4.87
N TRP A 22 13.03 6.67 -3.78
CA TRP A 22 13.27 8.11 -3.88
C TRP A 22 14.58 8.43 -4.61
N ARG A 23 15.64 7.63 -4.41
CA ARG A 23 16.92 7.79 -5.13
C ARG A 23 16.77 7.64 -6.65
N TYR A 24 15.93 6.72 -7.12
CA TYR A 24 15.65 6.57 -8.55
C TYR A 24 14.71 7.68 -9.06
N ALA A 25 13.70 8.06 -8.26
CA ALA A 25 12.77 9.14 -8.63
C ALA A 25 13.46 10.51 -8.72
N SER A 26 14.41 10.80 -7.83
CA SER A 26 15.11 12.09 -7.77
C SER A 26 15.98 12.38 -8.99
N ALA A 27 16.27 11.37 -9.83
CA ALA A 27 16.89 11.54 -11.13
C ALA A 27 16.01 12.32 -12.14
N TYR A 28 14.71 12.48 -11.87
CA TYR A 28 13.74 13.12 -12.77
C TYR A 28 13.08 14.37 -12.15
N PRO A 29 13.83 15.40 -11.71
CA PRO A 29 13.30 16.54 -10.96
C PRO A 29 12.30 17.38 -11.76
N GLY A 30 12.49 17.53 -13.08
CA GLY A 30 11.57 18.29 -13.92
C GLY A 30 10.17 17.67 -14.02
N ARG A 31 10.09 16.33 -14.03
CA ARG A 31 8.81 15.59 -14.06
C ARG A 31 8.11 15.67 -12.71
N ILE A 32 8.86 15.57 -11.62
CA ILE A 32 8.36 15.77 -10.25
C ILE A 32 7.81 17.19 -10.08
N ALA A 33 8.54 18.21 -10.53
CA ALA A 33 8.12 19.60 -10.44
C ALA A 33 6.83 19.86 -11.24
N ALA A 34 6.74 19.35 -12.47
CA ALA A 34 5.53 19.46 -13.29
C ALA A 34 4.33 18.76 -12.64
N ALA A 35 4.52 17.56 -12.10
CA ALA A 35 3.48 16.82 -11.38
C ALA A 35 3.04 17.57 -10.10
N ALA A 36 3.98 18.13 -9.33
CA ALA A 36 3.70 18.88 -8.12
C ALA A 36 2.94 20.18 -8.41
N LEU A 37 3.35 20.93 -9.44
CA LEU A 37 2.65 22.13 -9.89
C LEU A 37 1.22 21.81 -10.33
N ALA A 38 1.06 20.80 -11.19
CA ALA A 38 -0.26 20.36 -11.65
C ALA A 38 -1.14 19.86 -10.49
N LEU A 39 -0.55 19.24 -9.47
CA LEU A 39 -1.24 18.83 -8.25
C LEU A 39 -1.76 20.03 -7.46
N VAL A 40 -0.93 21.05 -7.24
CA VAL A 40 -1.33 22.26 -6.51
C VAL A 40 -2.44 22.99 -7.26
N ILE A 41 -2.33 23.13 -8.58
CA ILE A 41 -3.37 23.75 -9.41
C ILE A 41 -4.68 22.95 -9.34
N ALA A 42 -4.62 21.61 -9.47
CA ALA A 42 -5.81 20.76 -9.41
C ALA A 42 -6.47 20.79 -8.02
N ALA A 43 -5.67 20.75 -6.94
CA ALA A 43 -6.18 20.84 -5.58
C ALA A 43 -6.80 22.21 -5.30
N GLY A 44 -6.14 23.29 -5.73
CA GLY A 44 -6.67 24.66 -5.66
C GLY A 44 -7.98 24.82 -6.43
N ALA A 45 -8.05 24.31 -7.66
CA ALA A 45 -9.29 24.32 -8.46
C ALA A 45 -10.41 23.50 -7.80
N THR A 46 -10.08 22.36 -7.19
CA THR A 46 -11.05 21.54 -6.43
C THR A 46 -11.62 22.33 -5.23
N LEU A 47 -10.77 23.04 -4.48
CA LEU A 47 -11.20 23.89 -3.36
C LEU A 47 -11.94 25.16 -3.81
N ALA A 48 -11.71 25.62 -5.04
CA ALA A 48 -12.44 26.74 -5.63
C ALA A 48 -13.89 26.37 -6.01
N ILE A 49 -14.22 25.09 -6.18
CA ILE A 49 -15.57 24.64 -6.55
C ILE A 49 -16.62 25.02 -5.49
N PRO A 50 -16.47 24.69 -4.19
CA PRO A 50 -17.40 25.13 -3.15
C PRO A 50 -17.59 26.65 -3.13
N TRP A 51 -16.51 27.42 -3.30
CA TRP A 51 -16.56 28.88 -3.38
C TRP A 51 -17.33 29.37 -4.61
N GLY A 52 -17.12 28.76 -5.77
CA GLY A 52 -17.87 29.05 -7.00
C GLY A 52 -19.36 28.79 -6.83
N PHE A 53 -19.74 27.67 -6.21
CA PHE A 53 -21.14 27.38 -5.88
C PHE A 53 -21.74 28.39 -4.91
N ARG A 54 -20.99 28.85 -3.89
CA ARG A 54 -21.46 29.93 -3.02
C ARG A 54 -21.78 31.20 -3.81
N LEU A 55 -20.95 31.60 -4.76
CA LEU A 55 -21.20 32.78 -5.59
C LEU A 55 -22.46 32.62 -6.45
N VAL A 56 -22.66 31.45 -7.06
CA VAL A 56 -23.87 31.15 -7.85
C VAL A 56 -25.12 31.27 -6.97
N ILE A 57 -25.09 30.74 -5.74
CA ILE A 57 -26.23 30.81 -4.82
C ILE A 57 -26.47 32.24 -4.34
N ASP A 58 -25.45 32.88 -3.77
CA ASP A 58 -25.59 34.18 -3.12
C ASP A 58 -25.86 35.32 -4.12
N LYS A 59 -25.16 35.31 -5.27
CA LYS A 59 -25.22 36.41 -6.25
C LYS A 59 -26.04 36.11 -7.49
N GLY A 60 -26.23 34.84 -7.82
CA GLY A 60 -27.02 34.41 -8.97
C GLY A 60 -28.50 34.23 -8.63
N PHE A 61 -28.80 33.34 -7.68
CA PHE A 61 -30.19 32.97 -7.36
C PHE A 61 -30.89 33.91 -6.37
N ILE A 62 -30.17 34.41 -5.35
CA ILE A 62 -30.78 35.20 -4.27
C ILE A 62 -30.85 36.70 -4.62
N ALA A 63 -29.98 37.20 -5.51
CA ALA A 63 -30.00 38.60 -5.91
C ALA A 63 -31.16 38.90 -6.87
N SER A 64 -31.98 39.90 -6.54
CA SER A 64 -33.27 40.22 -7.18
C SER A 64 -33.23 40.58 -8.68
N ARG A 65 -32.03 40.65 -9.30
CA ARG A 65 -31.77 40.85 -10.76
C ARG A 65 -30.49 40.13 -11.23
N GLY A 66 -30.07 39.07 -10.55
CA GLY A 66 -28.78 38.42 -10.81
C GLY A 66 -28.74 37.68 -12.16
N ASP A 67 -27.89 38.13 -13.09
CA ASP A 67 -27.48 37.28 -14.20
C ASP A 67 -26.58 36.16 -13.65
N VAL A 68 -27.06 34.92 -13.74
CA VAL A 68 -26.35 33.72 -13.29
C VAL A 68 -25.20 33.34 -14.25
N GLY A 69 -25.26 33.79 -15.50
CA GLY A 69 -24.35 33.41 -16.58
C GLY A 69 -22.86 33.55 -16.22
N PRO A 70 -22.40 34.72 -15.73
CA PRO A 70 -20.99 34.93 -15.38
C PRO A 70 -20.47 33.98 -14.30
N TYR A 71 -21.29 33.60 -13.32
CA TYR A 71 -20.88 32.72 -12.23
C TYR A 71 -20.81 31.25 -12.67
N PHE A 72 -21.70 30.83 -13.57
CA PHE A 72 -21.60 29.51 -14.22
C PHE A 72 -20.42 29.44 -15.19
N GLN A 73 -20.12 30.52 -15.92
CA GLN A 73 -18.91 30.61 -16.76
C GLN A 73 -17.63 30.51 -15.91
N LEU A 74 -17.57 31.19 -14.76
CA LEU A 74 -16.46 31.06 -13.81
C LEU A 74 -16.31 29.62 -13.31
N LEU A 75 -17.41 28.98 -12.91
CA LEU A 75 -17.39 27.58 -12.47
C LEU A 75 -16.92 26.65 -13.60
N PHE A 76 -17.34 26.91 -14.83
CA PHE A 76 -16.89 26.16 -16.00
C PHE A 76 -15.38 26.33 -16.24
N VAL A 77 -14.83 27.54 -16.13
CA VAL A 77 -13.39 27.78 -16.22
C VAL A 77 -12.64 27.02 -15.12
N ILE A 78 -13.14 27.02 -13.88
CA ILE A 78 -12.55 26.23 -12.77
C ILE A 78 -12.53 24.74 -13.13
N VAL A 79 -13.62 24.20 -13.68
CA VAL A 79 -13.71 22.79 -14.10
C VAL A 79 -12.74 22.48 -15.25
N VAL A 80 -12.59 23.36 -16.24
CA VAL A 80 -11.62 23.20 -17.33
C VAL A 80 -10.19 23.19 -16.80
N VAL A 81 -9.85 24.13 -15.90
CA VAL A 81 -8.53 24.17 -15.25
C VAL A 81 -8.30 22.90 -14.43
N LEU A 82 -9.29 22.44 -13.66
CA LEU A 82 -9.22 21.20 -12.90
C LEU A 82 -8.98 19.99 -13.81
N ALA A 83 -9.69 19.89 -14.93
CA ALA A 83 -9.55 18.80 -15.88
C ALA A 83 -8.14 18.76 -16.49
N LEU A 84 -7.65 19.89 -17.00
CA LEU A 84 -6.32 20.00 -17.60
C LEU A 84 -5.22 19.73 -16.56
N ALA A 85 -5.32 20.30 -15.36
CA ALA A 85 -4.35 20.08 -14.29
C ALA A 85 -4.36 18.61 -13.83
N THR A 86 -5.53 17.98 -13.73
CA THR A 86 -5.65 16.57 -13.34
C THR A 86 -5.06 15.64 -14.41
N ALA A 87 -5.34 15.89 -15.68
CA ALA A 87 -4.79 15.11 -16.80
C ALA A 87 -3.27 15.26 -16.88
N THR A 88 -2.77 16.49 -16.76
CA THR A 88 -1.33 16.80 -16.76
C THR A 88 -0.63 16.08 -15.60
N ARG A 89 -1.17 16.21 -14.38
CA ARG A 89 -0.67 15.50 -13.19
C ARG A 89 -0.66 13.99 -13.44
N PHE A 90 -1.76 13.42 -13.92
CA PHE A 90 -1.85 11.98 -14.18
C PHE A 90 -0.74 11.51 -15.12
N TYR A 91 -0.56 12.18 -16.26
CA TYR A 91 0.50 11.85 -17.22
C TYR A 91 1.90 11.88 -16.60
N PHE A 92 2.27 12.98 -15.92
CA PHE A 92 3.61 13.12 -15.36
C PHE A 92 3.89 12.12 -14.23
N VAL A 93 2.91 11.83 -13.37
CA VAL A 93 3.10 10.89 -12.26
C VAL A 93 3.13 9.45 -12.79
N SER A 94 2.23 9.06 -13.69
CA SER A 94 2.24 7.72 -14.30
C SER A 94 3.52 7.45 -15.08
N TRP A 95 3.98 8.41 -15.88
CA TRP A 95 5.25 8.30 -16.61
C TRP A 95 6.44 8.14 -15.65
N LEU A 96 6.46 8.90 -14.54
CA LEU A 96 7.51 8.80 -13.54
C LEU A 96 7.53 7.41 -12.87
N GLY A 97 6.37 6.88 -12.50
CA GLY A 97 6.24 5.54 -11.92
C GLY A 97 6.82 4.46 -12.81
N GLU A 98 6.39 4.45 -14.08
CA GLU A 98 6.88 3.51 -15.09
C GLU A 98 8.39 3.63 -15.31
N ARG A 99 8.91 4.86 -15.42
CA ARG A 99 10.33 5.08 -15.67
C ARG A 99 11.20 4.63 -14.49
N VAL A 100 10.80 4.95 -13.26
CA VAL A 100 11.50 4.53 -12.04
C VAL A 100 11.54 3.01 -11.92
N ILE A 101 10.43 2.34 -12.22
CA ILE A 101 10.37 0.88 -12.17
C ILE A 101 11.20 0.23 -13.26
N ALA A 102 11.22 0.79 -14.47
CA ALA A 102 12.11 0.33 -15.52
C ALA A 102 13.58 0.40 -15.09
N ASP A 103 14.01 1.52 -14.50
CA ASP A 103 15.38 1.69 -14.02
C ASP A 103 15.71 0.71 -12.88
N ILE A 104 14.78 0.47 -11.94
CA ILE A 104 14.95 -0.52 -10.87
C ILE A 104 15.06 -1.93 -11.45
N ARG A 105 14.20 -2.32 -12.40
CA ARG A 105 14.23 -3.65 -13.04
C ARG A 105 15.57 -3.88 -13.73
N ILE A 106 16.06 -2.88 -14.48
CA ILE A 106 17.36 -2.94 -15.15
C ILE A 106 18.48 -3.12 -14.13
N ALA A 107 18.48 -2.34 -13.05
CA ALA A 107 19.52 -2.38 -12.03
C ALA A 107 19.53 -3.72 -11.26
N VAL A 108 18.35 -4.24 -10.89
CA VAL A 108 18.25 -5.54 -10.23
C VAL A 108 18.70 -6.65 -11.17
N GLN A 109 18.26 -6.65 -12.43
CA GLN A 109 18.70 -7.65 -13.42
C GLN A 109 20.22 -7.61 -13.63
N ALA A 110 20.80 -6.41 -13.75
CA ALA A 110 22.24 -6.24 -13.86
C ALA A 110 23.00 -6.77 -12.64
N ASN A 111 22.45 -6.60 -11.42
CA ASN A 111 23.06 -7.16 -10.21
C ASN A 111 22.95 -8.69 -10.17
N LEU A 112 21.79 -9.25 -10.51
CA LEU A 112 21.58 -10.71 -10.53
C LEU A 112 22.58 -11.44 -11.43
N LEU A 113 22.93 -10.87 -12.59
CA LEU A 113 23.91 -11.46 -13.51
C LEU A 113 25.34 -11.53 -12.92
N ARG A 114 25.62 -10.84 -11.82
CA ARG A 114 26.91 -10.86 -11.15
C ARG A 114 26.99 -11.93 -10.05
N LEU A 115 25.85 -12.47 -9.61
CA LEU A 115 25.78 -13.37 -8.45
C LEU A 115 26.25 -14.80 -8.81
N ALA A 116 26.81 -15.49 -7.81
CA ALA A 116 27.29 -16.86 -7.97
C ALA A 116 26.12 -17.86 -8.12
N PRO A 117 26.31 -19.01 -8.80
CA PRO A 117 25.27 -20.02 -8.99
C PRO A 117 24.56 -20.46 -7.70
N ARG A 118 25.28 -20.53 -6.57
CA ARG A 118 24.72 -20.85 -5.25
C ARG A 118 23.53 -19.96 -4.87
N PHE A 119 23.57 -18.67 -5.19
CA PHE A 119 22.48 -17.75 -4.89
C PHE A 119 21.15 -18.23 -5.51
N PHE A 120 21.20 -18.81 -6.71
CA PHE A 120 20.03 -19.33 -7.44
C PHE A 120 19.61 -20.74 -6.99
N GLU A 121 20.45 -21.45 -6.23
CA GLU A 121 20.07 -22.68 -5.54
C GLU A 121 19.27 -22.36 -4.26
N GLU A 122 19.65 -21.30 -3.55
CA GLU A 122 18.99 -20.82 -2.33
C GLU A 122 17.73 -19.99 -2.64
N ASN A 123 17.76 -19.20 -3.73
CA ASN A 123 16.66 -18.35 -4.16
C ASN A 123 16.09 -18.86 -5.49
N ARG A 124 14.85 -19.36 -5.47
CA ARG A 124 14.24 -19.98 -6.65
C ARG A 124 14.07 -18.93 -7.77
N PRO A 125 14.44 -19.25 -9.03
CA PRO A 125 14.25 -18.33 -10.16
C PRO A 125 12.81 -17.82 -10.32
N SER A 126 11.82 -18.66 -10.02
CA SER A 126 10.40 -18.28 -10.06
C SER A 126 10.03 -17.23 -9.00
N GLU A 127 10.67 -17.27 -7.83
CA GLU A 127 10.48 -16.27 -6.78
C GLU A 127 11.10 -14.94 -7.20
N ILE A 128 12.32 -14.95 -7.73
CA ILE A 128 13.00 -13.77 -8.25
C ILE A 128 12.18 -13.11 -9.37
N ALA A 129 11.66 -13.92 -10.31
CA ALA A 129 10.79 -13.44 -11.38
C ALA A 129 9.49 -12.82 -10.83
N SER A 130 8.91 -13.41 -9.78
CA SER A 130 7.73 -12.85 -9.11
C SER A 130 8.04 -11.51 -8.44
N ARG A 131 9.18 -11.36 -7.76
CA ARG A 131 9.63 -10.07 -7.20
C ARG A 131 9.83 -9.02 -8.31
N LEU A 132 10.49 -9.38 -9.42
CA LEU A 132 10.71 -8.47 -10.56
C LEU A 132 9.42 -8.05 -11.29
N THR A 133 8.31 -8.75 -11.10
CA THR A 133 7.03 -8.47 -11.77
C THR A 133 5.96 -7.95 -10.80
N ALA A 134 5.56 -8.75 -9.81
CA ALA A 134 4.50 -8.43 -8.87
C ALA A 134 4.91 -7.37 -7.83
N ASP A 135 6.09 -7.51 -7.21
CA ASP A 135 6.54 -6.54 -6.20
C ASP A 135 6.86 -5.19 -6.85
N THR A 136 7.47 -5.19 -8.03
CA THR A 136 7.69 -3.95 -8.80
C THR A 136 6.38 -3.28 -9.21
N ALA A 137 5.33 -4.02 -9.57
CA ALA A 137 4.01 -3.44 -9.88
C ALA A 137 3.36 -2.77 -8.65
N ILE A 138 3.53 -3.33 -7.45
CA ILE A 138 3.06 -2.69 -6.21
C ILE A 138 3.78 -1.35 -5.99
N ILE A 139 5.09 -1.32 -6.22
CA ILE A 139 5.89 -0.10 -6.08
C ILE A 139 5.52 0.91 -7.17
N GLU A 140 5.30 0.45 -8.41
CA GLU A 140 4.84 1.25 -9.53
C GLU A 140 3.55 1.99 -9.18
N GLN A 141 2.57 1.28 -8.63
CA GLN A 141 1.30 1.87 -8.19
C GLN A 141 1.55 2.97 -7.16
N VAL A 142 2.44 2.75 -6.19
CA VAL A 142 2.71 3.73 -5.14
C VAL A 142 3.41 4.98 -5.65
N VAL A 143 4.43 4.83 -6.49
CA VAL A 143 5.16 5.95 -7.09
C VAL A 143 4.31 6.68 -8.13
N GLY A 144 3.61 5.91 -8.96
CA GLY A 144 2.83 6.37 -10.10
C GLY A 144 1.47 6.95 -9.74
N THR A 145 0.92 6.64 -8.55
CA THR A 145 -0.41 7.15 -8.15
C THR A 145 -0.55 7.46 -6.67
N THR A 146 -0.27 6.51 -5.77
CA THR A 146 -0.63 6.61 -4.34
C THR A 146 -0.01 7.81 -3.66
N VAL A 147 1.28 8.10 -3.88
CA VAL A 147 1.95 9.28 -3.29
C VAL A 147 1.31 10.58 -3.80
N SER A 148 0.97 10.65 -5.08
CA SER A 148 0.29 11.82 -5.65
C SER A 148 -1.11 12.01 -5.05
N VAL A 149 -1.85 10.93 -4.85
CA VAL A 149 -3.15 10.94 -4.18
C VAL A 149 -3.01 11.38 -2.72
N ALA A 150 -1.99 10.89 -2.01
CA ALA A 150 -1.68 11.29 -0.64
C ALA A 150 -1.46 12.81 -0.55
N LEU A 151 -0.54 13.33 -1.36
CA LEU A 151 -0.20 14.76 -1.39
C LEU A 151 -1.41 15.62 -1.74
N ARG A 152 -2.20 15.22 -2.75
CA ARG A 152 -3.45 15.92 -3.10
C ARG A 152 -4.39 15.99 -1.91
N ASN A 153 -4.62 14.86 -1.23
CA ASN A 153 -5.56 14.82 -0.11
C ASN A 153 -5.03 15.56 1.13
N ILE A 154 -3.72 15.62 1.35
CA ILE A 154 -3.13 16.49 2.37
C ILE A 154 -3.42 17.97 2.06
N VAL A 155 -3.21 18.39 0.80
CA VAL A 155 -3.50 19.77 0.38
C VAL A 155 -5.00 20.08 0.51
N LEU A 156 -5.88 19.15 0.11
CA LEU A 156 -7.34 19.31 0.25
C LEU A 156 -7.77 19.35 1.71
N ALA A 157 -7.20 18.51 2.58
CA ALA A 157 -7.52 18.50 4.00
C ALA A 157 -7.09 19.82 4.66
N ILE A 158 -5.84 20.24 4.46
CA ILE A 158 -5.32 21.49 5.06
C ILE A 158 -6.06 22.70 4.48
N GLY A 159 -6.11 22.84 3.15
CA GLY A 159 -6.76 23.96 2.47
C GLY A 159 -8.27 24.02 2.74
N GLY A 160 -8.93 22.86 2.79
CA GLY A 160 -10.35 22.77 3.12
C GLY A 160 -10.64 23.15 4.57
N ILE A 161 -9.81 22.71 5.54
CA ILE A 161 -9.95 23.14 6.94
C ILE A 161 -9.77 24.65 7.06
N ILE A 162 -8.73 25.22 6.44
CA ILE A 162 -8.51 26.67 6.41
C ILE A 162 -9.74 27.39 5.83
N PHE A 163 -10.28 26.90 4.71
CA PHE A 163 -11.46 27.47 4.07
C PHE A 163 -12.72 27.38 4.96
N LEU A 164 -12.93 26.26 5.66
CA LEU A 164 -14.04 26.10 6.61
C LEU A 164 -13.95 27.10 7.77
N PHE A 165 -12.76 27.27 8.35
CA PHE A 165 -12.53 28.27 9.40
C PHE A 165 -12.71 29.70 8.87
N ALA A 166 -12.36 29.98 7.61
CA ALA A 166 -12.59 31.29 7.00
C ALA A 166 -14.08 31.58 6.77
N ILE A 167 -14.92 30.56 6.51
CA ILE A 167 -16.37 30.74 6.34
C ILE A 167 -17.07 30.91 7.69
N ALA A 168 -16.87 29.95 8.60
CA ALA A 168 -17.62 29.87 9.85
C ALA A 168 -16.77 29.19 10.94
N PRO A 169 -15.96 29.95 11.71
CA PRO A 169 -15.08 29.41 12.73
C PRO A 169 -15.80 28.53 13.76
N LYS A 170 -17.01 28.94 14.19
CA LYS A 170 -17.83 28.19 15.14
C LYS A 170 -18.25 26.82 14.59
N LEU A 171 -18.75 26.77 13.36
CA LEU A 171 -19.17 25.52 12.72
C LEU A 171 -17.97 24.63 12.41
N ALA A 172 -16.86 25.21 11.97
CA ALA A 172 -15.61 24.50 11.70
C ALA A 172 -15.07 23.82 12.97
N ALA A 173 -15.06 24.52 14.11
CA ALA A 173 -14.66 23.97 15.40
C ALA A 173 -15.57 22.82 15.86
N MET A 174 -16.90 22.95 15.69
CA MET A 174 -17.85 21.87 15.98
C MET A 174 -17.57 20.62 15.12
N LEU A 175 -17.35 20.81 13.81
CA LEU A 175 -17.02 19.72 12.90
C LEU A 175 -15.67 19.06 13.25
N LEU A 176 -14.66 19.86 13.59
CA LEU A 176 -13.35 19.36 13.98
C LEU A 176 -13.41 18.54 15.27
N LEU A 177 -14.27 18.91 16.22
CA LEU A 177 -14.51 18.18 17.48
C LEU A 177 -15.32 16.90 17.25
N ALA A 178 -16.21 16.90 16.26
CA ALA A 178 -16.96 15.70 15.87
C ALA A 178 -16.05 14.57 15.34
N ILE A 179 -14.93 14.90 14.69
CA ILE A 179 -13.98 13.91 14.16
C ILE A 179 -13.39 13.00 15.27
N PRO A 180 -12.70 13.50 16.31
CA PRO A 180 -12.15 12.66 17.38
C PRO A 180 -13.26 11.93 18.14
N LEU A 181 -14.45 12.54 18.29
CA LEU A 181 -15.61 11.88 18.89
C LEU A 181 -16.07 10.67 18.08
N ALA A 182 -16.11 10.79 16.74
CA ALA A 182 -16.44 9.69 15.83
C ALA A 182 -15.32 8.62 15.77
N MET A 183 -14.07 9.02 15.91
CA MET A 183 -12.92 8.11 15.90
C MET A 183 -12.76 7.30 17.18
N LEU A 184 -13.20 7.82 18.33
CA LEU A 184 -13.02 7.17 19.63
C LEU A 184 -13.66 5.76 19.68
N PRO A 185 -14.93 5.55 19.26
CA PRO A 185 -15.51 4.21 19.15
C PRO A 185 -14.73 3.28 18.22
N VAL A 186 -14.22 3.80 17.09
CA VAL A 186 -13.43 3.03 16.13
C VAL A 186 -12.14 2.51 16.77
N ILE A 187 -11.44 3.36 17.53
CA ILE A 187 -10.19 2.98 18.19
C ILE A 187 -10.44 1.97 19.32
N VAL A 188 -11.46 2.22 20.15
CA VAL A 188 -11.79 1.37 21.30
C VAL A 188 -12.31 0.00 20.84
N MET A 189 -13.30 -0.03 19.95
CA MET A 189 -13.89 -1.28 19.46
C MET A 189 -13.02 -1.97 18.40
N GLY A 190 -12.16 -1.23 17.69
CA GLY A 190 -11.31 -1.75 16.62
C GLY A 190 -10.32 -2.82 17.11
N ARG A 191 -9.76 -2.66 18.32
CA ARG A 191 -8.88 -3.69 18.93
C ARG A 191 -9.64 -5.00 19.16
N SER A 192 -10.83 -4.93 19.73
CA SER A 192 -11.71 -6.09 19.93
C SER A 192 -12.08 -6.75 18.60
N LEU A 193 -12.43 -5.94 17.60
CA LEU A 193 -12.79 -6.43 16.27
C LEU A 193 -11.62 -7.13 15.57
N ARG A 194 -10.39 -6.62 15.72
CA ARG A 194 -9.17 -7.26 15.18
C ARG A 194 -8.92 -8.62 15.83
N ASN A 195 -9.06 -8.72 17.15
CA ASN A 195 -8.90 -9.98 17.87
C ASN A 195 -9.97 -11.01 17.46
N LEU A 196 -11.24 -10.60 17.39
CA LEU A 196 -12.33 -11.46 16.89
C LEU A 196 -12.14 -11.90 15.44
N SER A 197 -11.53 -11.04 14.61
CA SER A 197 -11.19 -11.38 13.23
C SER A 197 -10.13 -12.48 13.16
N ARG A 198 -9.07 -12.40 13.99
CA ARG A 198 -8.05 -13.45 14.10
C ARG A 198 -8.66 -14.76 14.58
N SER A 199 -9.42 -14.72 15.67
CA SER A 199 -10.10 -15.93 16.18
C SER A 199 -11.03 -16.55 15.14
N THR A 200 -11.67 -15.75 14.28
CA THR A 200 -12.49 -16.30 13.18
C THR A 200 -11.62 -17.04 12.14
N GLN A 201 -10.42 -16.53 11.83
CA GLN A 201 -9.47 -17.21 10.94
C GLN A 201 -8.96 -18.50 11.56
N ASP A 202 -8.62 -18.51 12.85
CA ASP A 202 -8.20 -19.71 13.57
C ASP A 202 -9.28 -20.80 13.50
N ARG A 203 -10.56 -20.44 13.69
CA ARG A 203 -11.68 -21.39 13.56
C ARG A 203 -11.86 -21.92 12.13
N ILE A 204 -11.53 -21.12 11.11
CA ILE A 204 -11.55 -21.59 9.72
C ILE A 204 -10.41 -22.59 9.48
N ALA A 205 -9.24 -22.37 10.07
CA ALA A 205 -8.14 -23.32 10.02
C ALA A 205 -8.50 -24.65 10.71
N ASP A 206 -9.16 -24.61 11.88
CA ASP A 206 -9.65 -25.80 12.58
C ASP A 206 -10.61 -26.64 11.69
N ILE A 207 -11.52 -25.97 10.98
CA ILE A 207 -12.43 -26.62 10.01
C ILE A 207 -11.63 -27.30 8.91
N GLY A 208 -10.66 -26.61 8.30
CA GLY A 208 -9.82 -27.17 7.24
C GLY A 208 -8.98 -28.36 7.71
N ALA A 209 -8.41 -28.26 8.91
CA ALA A 209 -7.66 -29.35 9.53
C ALA A 209 -8.54 -30.60 9.76
N THR A 210 -9.75 -30.40 10.30
CA THR A 210 -10.72 -31.49 10.52
C THR A 210 -11.09 -32.18 9.21
N VAL A 211 -11.41 -31.41 8.16
CA VAL A 211 -11.72 -31.97 6.83
C VAL A 211 -10.53 -32.75 6.27
N SER A 212 -9.32 -32.21 6.35
CA SER A 212 -8.13 -32.91 5.86
C SER A 212 -7.85 -34.19 6.65
N GLU A 213 -8.06 -34.19 7.97
CA GLU A 213 -7.88 -35.38 8.82
C GLU A 213 -8.88 -36.47 8.43
N THR A 214 -10.17 -36.15 8.39
CA THR A 214 -11.24 -37.11 8.07
C THR A 214 -11.09 -37.69 6.67
N LEU A 215 -10.80 -36.85 5.65
CA LEU A 215 -10.64 -37.33 4.27
C LEU A 215 -9.40 -38.21 4.09
N ARG A 216 -8.27 -37.88 4.75
CA ARG A 216 -7.07 -38.74 4.72
C ARG A 216 -7.32 -40.08 5.40
N ALA A 217 -8.14 -40.10 6.44
CA ALA A 217 -8.47 -41.29 7.21
C ALA A 217 -9.79 -41.97 6.79
N MET A 218 -10.35 -41.66 5.61
CA MET A 218 -11.72 -42.07 5.24
C MET A 218 -11.93 -43.59 5.30
N LYS A 219 -10.95 -44.37 4.86
CA LYS A 219 -10.99 -45.84 4.94
C LYS A 219 -11.09 -46.35 6.38
N ILE A 220 -10.45 -45.67 7.32
CA ILE A 220 -10.51 -46.00 8.75
C ILE A 220 -11.89 -45.64 9.29
N VAL A 221 -12.40 -44.44 8.99
CA VAL A 221 -13.73 -43.99 9.46
C VAL A 221 -14.83 -44.95 9.00
N GLN A 222 -14.84 -45.34 7.71
CA GLN A 222 -15.80 -46.30 7.17
C GLN A 222 -15.57 -47.72 7.69
N GLY A 223 -14.32 -48.14 7.84
CA GLY A 223 -13.97 -49.46 8.39
C GLY A 223 -14.46 -49.68 9.83
N PHE A 224 -14.63 -48.61 10.60
CA PHE A 224 -15.16 -48.64 11.97
C PHE A 224 -16.59 -48.12 12.11
N GLY A 225 -17.29 -47.79 11.00
CA GLY A 225 -18.67 -47.28 11.02
C GLY A 225 -18.84 -45.98 11.82
N GLN A 226 -17.86 -45.06 11.74
CA GLN A 226 -17.80 -43.83 12.56
C GLN A 226 -18.27 -42.56 11.81
N GLU A 227 -18.96 -42.69 10.68
CA GLU A 227 -19.38 -41.58 9.83
C GLU A 227 -20.26 -40.56 10.59
N ASP A 228 -21.24 -41.04 11.35
CA ASP A 228 -22.13 -40.17 12.13
C ASP A 228 -21.39 -39.42 13.24
N ARG A 229 -20.40 -40.08 13.87
CA ARG A 229 -19.55 -39.45 14.91
C ARG A 229 -18.69 -38.34 14.33
N GLU A 230 -18.05 -38.58 13.19
CA GLU A 230 -17.23 -37.56 12.52
C GLU A 230 -18.10 -36.43 11.93
N SER A 231 -19.31 -36.75 11.45
CA SER A 231 -20.30 -35.76 11.02
C SER A 231 -20.72 -34.83 12.18
N ALA A 232 -21.03 -35.39 13.35
CA ALA A 232 -21.33 -34.62 14.56
C ALA A 232 -20.13 -33.76 15.02
N ARG A 233 -18.92 -34.34 15.07
CA ARG A 233 -17.67 -33.63 15.41
C ARG A 233 -17.44 -32.44 14.47
N PHE A 234 -17.60 -32.64 13.17
CA PHE A 234 -17.49 -31.56 12.18
C PHE A 234 -18.56 -30.48 12.41
N GLY A 235 -19.80 -30.90 12.67
CA GLY A 235 -20.91 -30.01 13.02
C GLY A 235 -20.60 -29.11 14.22
N ASP A 236 -19.94 -29.65 15.26
CA ASP A 236 -19.55 -28.88 16.45
C ASP A 236 -18.45 -27.85 16.14
N VAL A 237 -17.42 -28.23 15.37
CA VAL A 237 -16.35 -27.32 14.95
C VAL A 237 -16.92 -26.16 14.13
N VAL A 238 -17.81 -26.44 13.17
CA VAL A 238 -18.50 -25.42 12.37
C VAL A 238 -19.34 -24.50 13.26
N ARG A 239 -20.07 -25.05 14.25
CA ARG A 239 -20.91 -24.26 15.17
C ARG A 239 -20.09 -23.32 16.04
N GLN A 240 -18.92 -23.75 16.51
CA GLN A 240 -17.97 -22.89 17.24
C GLN A 240 -17.43 -21.75 16.36
N GLY A 241 -17.10 -22.06 15.10
CA GLY A 241 -16.73 -21.07 14.09
C GLY A 241 -17.84 -20.02 13.89
N PHE A 242 -19.09 -20.48 13.75
CA PHE A 242 -20.25 -19.61 13.61
C PHE A 242 -20.46 -18.70 14.82
N GLN A 243 -20.34 -19.20 16.06
CA GLN A 243 -20.49 -18.36 17.26
C GLN A 243 -19.43 -17.24 17.33
N THR A 244 -18.19 -17.56 16.94
CA THR A 244 -17.10 -16.59 16.87
C THR A 244 -17.38 -15.53 15.80
N ALA A 245 -17.80 -15.97 14.61
CA ALA A 245 -18.20 -15.07 13.53
C ALA A 245 -19.40 -14.19 13.92
N LYS A 246 -20.40 -14.74 14.62
CA LYS A 246 -21.57 -13.99 15.11
C LYS A 246 -21.17 -12.87 16.06
N ARG A 247 -20.24 -13.11 16.98
CA ARG A 247 -19.69 -12.07 17.87
C ARG A 247 -18.97 -10.97 17.07
N ARG A 248 -18.14 -11.35 16.09
CA ARG A 248 -17.47 -10.40 15.18
C ARG A 248 -18.47 -9.54 14.41
N ILE A 249 -19.50 -10.16 13.84
CA ILE A 249 -20.56 -9.49 13.07
C ILE A 249 -21.32 -8.51 13.97
N ARG A 250 -21.74 -8.93 15.17
CA ARG A 250 -22.42 -8.04 16.12
C ARG A 250 -21.56 -6.84 16.49
N THR A 251 -20.28 -7.04 16.81
CA THR A 251 -19.35 -5.94 17.12
C THR A 251 -19.23 -4.96 15.96
N ARG A 252 -19.07 -5.49 14.73
CA ARG A 252 -19.01 -4.65 13.52
C ARG A 252 -20.32 -3.91 13.25
N ALA A 253 -21.47 -4.55 13.42
CA ALA A 253 -22.78 -3.92 13.23
C ALA A 253 -23.02 -2.77 14.21
N VAL A 254 -22.72 -2.96 15.50
CA VAL A 254 -22.81 -1.89 16.52
C VAL A 254 -21.84 -0.76 16.20
N MET A 255 -20.60 -1.08 15.82
CA MET A 255 -19.61 -0.08 15.43
C MET A 255 -20.08 0.75 14.23
N THR A 256 -20.63 0.10 13.19
CA THR A 256 -21.20 0.80 12.02
C THR A 256 -22.35 1.72 12.43
N ALA A 257 -23.28 1.26 13.28
CA ALA A 257 -24.40 2.07 13.74
C ALA A 257 -23.95 3.32 14.51
N ILE A 258 -22.96 3.17 15.42
CA ILE A 258 -22.38 4.29 16.17
C ILE A 258 -21.70 5.29 15.22
N ILE A 259 -20.91 4.82 14.26
CA ILE A 259 -20.23 5.69 13.28
C ILE A 259 -21.24 6.48 12.46
N ILE A 260 -22.28 5.82 11.92
CA ILE A 260 -23.33 6.47 11.13
C ILE A 260 -24.05 7.53 11.98
N ALA A 261 -24.45 7.17 13.21
CA ALA A 261 -25.13 8.09 14.12
C ALA A 261 -24.26 9.31 14.47
N LEU A 262 -22.96 9.12 14.72
CA LEU A 262 -22.06 10.22 15.04
C LEU A 262 -21.79 11.12 13.84
N ILE A 263 -21.57 10.56 12.65
CA ILE A 263 -21.30 11.35 11.43
C ILE A 263 -22.55 12.15 11.04
N PHE A 264 -23.68 11.49 10.83
CA PHE A 264 -24.91 12.17 10.41
C PHE A 264 -25.48 13.05 11.52
N GLY A 265 -25.36 12.65 12.79
CA GLY A 265 -25.72 13.49 13.93
C GLY A 265 -24.89 14.77 13.98
N SER A 266 -23.57 14.68 13.74
CA SER A 266 -22.69 15.86 13.70
C SER A 266 -23.01 16.78 12.52
N ILE A 267 -23.23 16.22 11.32
CA ILE A 267 -23.67 17.00 10.16
C ILE A 267 -24.99 17.70 10.45
N THR A 268 -25.97 16.98 11.03
CA THR A 268 -27.29 17.53 11.38
C THR A 268 -27.17 18.66 12.39
N MET A 269 -26.35 18.50 13.44
CA MET A 269 -26.11 19.52 14.46
C MET A 269 -25.42 20.77 13.88
N VAL A 270 -24.42 20.58 13.02
CA VAL A 270 -23.74 21.68 12.31
C VAL A 270 -24.70 22.41 11.36
N MET A 271 -25.53 21.67 10.62
CA MET A 271 -26.55 22.26 9.75
C MET A 271 -27.61 23.03 10.54
N TRP A 272 -28.08 22.48 11.66
CA TRP A 272 -29.03 23.13 12.55
C TRP A 272 -28.47 24.46 13.07
N GLN A 273 -27.23 24.45 13.58
CA GLN A 273 -26.57 25.68 14.03
C GLN A 273 -26.35 26.66 12.88
N GLY A 274 -25.96 26.18 11.70
CA GLY A 274 -25.80 27.01 10.52
C GLY A 274 -27.12 27.67 10.09
N ALA A 275 -28.23 26.94 10.12
CA ALA A 275 -29.56 27.48 9.79
C ALA A 275 -29.96 28.62 10.75
N ILE A 276 -29.66 28.48 12.05
CA ILE A 276 -29.84 29.57 13.03
C ILE A 276 -28.95 30.78 12.68
N ASP A 277 -27.71 30.54 12.29
CA ASP A 277 -26.79 31.63 11.93
C ASP A 277 -27.20 32.34 10.62
N VAL A 278 -27.84 31.64 9.69
CA VAL A 278 -28.46 32.24 8.49
C VAL A 278 -29.72 33.02 8.85
N ALA A 279 -30.60 32.47 9.68
CA ALA A 279 -31.82 33.15 10.13
C ALA A 279 -31.52 34.44 10.92
N SER A 280 -30.39 34.48 11.63
CA SER A 280 -29.90 35.67 12.32
C SER A 280 -29.06 36.62 11.45
N GLY A 281 -28.93 36.34 10.14
CA GLY A 281 -28.20 37.18 9.18
C GLY A 281 -26.68 37.15 9.30
N LYS A 282 -26.10 36.26 10.12
CA LYS A 282 -24.64 36.14 10.32
C LYS A 282 -23.95 35.39 9.18
N LEU A 283 -24.68 34.50 8.50
CA LEU A 283 -24.21 33.68 7.39
C LEU A 283 -25.20 33.78 6.21
N SER A 284 -24.70 33.62 4.99
CA SER A 284 -25.55 33.48 3.80
C SER A 284 -25.90 32.02 3.53
N GLY A 285 -26.98 31.76 2.79
CA GLY A 285 -27.35 30.41 2.36
C GLY A 285 -26.25 29.74 1.52
N GLY A 286 -25.59 30.49 0.63
CA GLY A 286 -24.44 29.99 -0.13
C GLY A 286 -23.23 29.67 0.73
N SER A 287 -23.05 30.36 1.87
CA SER A 287 -21.98 30.03 2.82
C SER A 287 -22.19 28.66 3.46
N ILE A 288 -23.42 28.29 3.83
CA ILE A 288 -23.72 26.93 4.32
C ILE A 288 -23.48 25.89 3.23
N ALA A 289 -23.93 26.15 2.00
CA ALA A 289 -23.72 25.22 0.89
C ALA A 289 -22.23 24.98 0.64
N ALA A 290 -21.41 26.03 0.57
CA ALA A 290 -19.96 25.90 0.47
C ALA A 290 -19.33 25.19 1.67
N PHE A 291 -19.84 25.44 2.88
CA PHE A 291 -19.37 24.76 4.08
C PHE A 291 -19.62 23.25 4.01
N ILE A 292 -20.82 22.82 3.63
CA ILE A 292 -21.17 21.39 3.51
C ILE A 292 -20.36 20.72 2.40
N LEU A 293 -20.27 21.36 1.21
CA LEU A 293 -19.49 20.84 0.09
C LEU A 293 -18.00 20.68 0.47
N THR A 294 -17.42 21.69 1.12
CA THR A 294 -16.03 21.63 1.58
C THR A 294 -15.85 20.59 2.68
N GLY A 295 -16.80 20.48 3.61
CA GLY A 295 -16.79 19.45 4.67
C GLY A 295 -16.77 18.04 4.08
N GLY A 296 -17.57 17.79 3.04
CA GLY A 296 -17.55 16.53 2.29
C GLY A 296 -16.20 16.25 1.61
N LEU A 297 -15.59 17.26 0.98
CA LEU A 297 -14.26 17.13 0.37
C LEU A 297 -13.18 16.81 1.40
N VAL A 298 -13.19 17.49 2.56
CA VAL A 298 -12.24 17.25 3.66
C VAL A 298 -12.43 15.85 4.24
N ALA A 299 -13.68 15.43 4.48
CA ALA A 299 -13.98 14.08 4.96
C ALA A 299 -13.50 12.99 3.98
N GLY A 300 -13.75 13.19 2.68
CA GLY A 300 -13.26 12.30 1.63
C GLY A 300 -11.73 12.26 1.57
N ALA A 301 -11.06 13.39 1.78
CA ALA A 301 -9.60 13.46 1.83
C ALA A 301 -9.02 12.65 3.00
N PHE A 302 -9.61 12.75 4.20
CA PHE A 302 -9.22 11.90 5.34
C PHE A 302 -9.44 10.42 5.08
N GLY A 303 -10.56 10.04 4.45
CA GLY A 303 -10.84 8.66 4.06
C GLY A 303 -9.78 8.10 3.10
N ALA A 304 -9.45 8.86 2.05
CA ALA A 304 -8.41 8.48 1.10
C ALA A 304 -7.01 8.38 1.73
N LEU A 305 -6.68 9.24 2.70
CA LEU A 305 -5.40 9.16 3.42
C LEU A 305 -5.26 7.88 4.25
N ALA A 306 -6.36 7.36 4.79
CA ALA A 306 -6.36 6.08 5.51
C ALA A 306 -6.05 4.90 4.58
N GLU A 307 -6.58 4.91 3.35
CA GLU A 307 -6.28 3.89 2.33
C GLU A 307 -4.82 3.96 1.86
N VAL A 308 -4.33 5.18 1.58
CA VAL A 308 -2.94 5.46 1.20
C VAL A 308 -1.95 4.87 2.21
N TYR A 309 -2.22 4.97 3.51
CA TYR A 309 -1.33 4.40 4.53
C TYR A 309 -1.16 2.89 4.36
N GLY A 310 -2.24 2.17 4.07
CA GLY A 310 -2.19 0.72 3.82
C GLY A 310 -1.38 0.37 2.57
N ASP A 311 -1.52 1.16 1.50
CA ASP A 311 -0.77 0.99 0.26
C ASP A 311 0.73 1.22 0.45
N ILE A 312 1.11 2.29 1.17
CA ILE A 312 2.51 2.60 1.47
C ILE A 312 3.16 1.48 2.29
N VAL A 313 2.47 0.93 3.29
CA VAL A 313 3.00 -0.19 4.10
C VAL A 313 3.20 -1.45 3.24
N ARG A 314 2.28 -1.73 2.30
CA ARG A 314 2.44 -2.85 1.36
C ARG A 314 3.64 -2.65 0.44
N ALA A 315 3.79 -1.46 -0.13
CA ALA A 315 4.92 -1.14 -1.00
C ALA A 315 6.26 -1.13 -0.26
N ALA A 316 6.30 -0.71 1.00
CA ALA A 316 7.49 -0.79 1.84
C ALA A 316 8.00 -2.24 1.97
N GLY A 317 7.08 -3.21 2.13
CA GLY A 317 7.44 -4.64 2.16
C GLY A 317 7.96 -5.16 0.81
N ALA A 318 7.38 -4.72 -0.30
CA ALA A 318 7.84 -5.05 -1.65
C ALA A 318 9.22 -4.42 -1.95
N ALA A 319 9.40 -3.16 -1.55
CA ALA A 319 10.65 -2.43 -1.70
C ALA A 319 11.79 -3.12 -0.96
N ALA A 320 11.58 -3.53 0.29
CA ALA A 320 12.57 -4.26 1.08
C ALA A 320 13.10 -5.51 0.35
N ARG A 321 12.19 -6.35 -0.17
CA ARG A 321 12.57 -7.56 -0.91
C ARG A 321 13.31 -7.29 -2.22
N LEU A 322 13.04 -6.16 -2.87
CA LEU A 322 13.81 -5.74 -4.05
C LEU A 322 15.16 -5.14 -3.67
N THR A 323 15.25 -4.42 -2.56
CA THR A 323 16.52 -3.92 -2.04
C THR A 323 17.46 -5.07 -1.71
N GLU A 324 16.95 -6.16 -1.12
CA GLU A 324 17.72 -7.40 -0.91
C GLU A 324 18.36 -7.89 -2.21
N LEU A 325 17.61 -7.96 -3.31
CA LEU A 325 18.15 -8.38 -4.62
C LEU A 325 19.12 -7.37 -5.21
N LEU A 326 18.86 -6.07 -5.04
CA LEU A 326 19.68 -4.99 -5.56
C LEU A 326 21.04 -4.89 -4.84
N ASN A 327 21.05 -5.17 -3.54
CA ASN A 327 22.23 -5.07 -2.68
C ASN A 327 22.91 -6.42 -2.42
N ALA A 328 22.40 -7.52 -2.98
CA ALA A 328 23.05 -8.82 -2.90
C ALA A 328 24.46 -8.73 -3.49
N GLU A 329 25.47 -9.16 -2.72
CA GLU A 329 26.85 -9.18 -3.17
C GLU A 329 27.25 -10.57 -3.68
N PRO A 330 28.07 -10.66 -4.74
CA PRO A 330 28.57 -11.93 -5.21
C PRO A 330 29.55 -12.55 -4.21
N GLU A 331 29.35 -13.82 -3.87
CA GLU A 331 30.26 -14.59 -3.02
C GLU A 331 31.61 -14.82 -3.71
N ILE A 332 31.58 -15.10 -5.01
CA ILE A 332 32.78 -15.25 -5.85
C ILE A 332 33.14 -13.89 -6.42
N LYS A 333 34.17 -13.24 -5.85
CA LYS A 333 34.67 -11.94 -6.30
C LYS A 333 35.95 -12.11 -7.09
N ALA A 334 36.13 -11.27 -8.11
CA ALA A 334 37.43 -11.16 -8.76
C ALA A 334 38.47 -10.72 -7.70
N PRO A 335 39.68 -11.31 -7.68
CA PRO A 335 40.73 -10.89 -6.78
C PRO A 335 41.11 -9.42 -7.04
N ALA A 336 41.49 -8.69 -5.98
CA ALA A 336 41.82 -7.26 -6.07
C ALA A 336 42.95 -6.96 -7.07
N HIS A 337 43.86 -7.90 -7.25
CA HIS A 337 44.94 -7.86 -8.24
C HIS A 337 44.87 -9.12 -9.11
N PRO A 338 44.07 -9.11 -10.20
CA PRO A 338 43.96 -10.26 -11.08
C PRO A 338 45.28 -10.49 -11.82
N VAL A 339 45.77 -11.72 -11.80
CA VAL A 339 46.93 -12.14 -12.57
C VAL A 339 46.47 -12.40 -14.00
N ALA A 340 47.08 -11.70 -14.96
CA ALA A 340 46.79 -11.93 -16.37
C ALA A 340 47.19 -13.36 -16.78
N LEU A 341 46.34 -13.99 -17.59
CA LEU A 341 46.68 -15.30 -18.17
C LEU A 341 47.94 -15.16 -19.05
N PRO A 342 48.83 -16.17 -19.06
CA PRO A 342 49.98 -16.18 -19.95
C PRO A 342 49.53 -16.15 -21.41
N HIS A 343 50.25 -15.41 -22.26
CA HIS A 343 50.07 -15.43 -23.71
C HIS A 343 51.33 -16.00 -24.39
N PRO A 344 51.22 -17.10 -25.17
CA PRO A 344 50.02 -17.91 -25.41
C PRO A 344 49.59 -18.70 -24.16
N SER A 345 48.31 -19.09 -24.12
CA SER A 345 47.75 -19.88 -23.02
C SER A 345 48.48 -21.21 -22.91
N ARG A 346 49.02 -21.53 -21.74
CA ARG A 346 49.80 -22.77 -21.51
C ARG A 346 48.95 -24.04 -21.59
N GLY A 347 47.66 -23.97 -21.26
CA GLY A 347 46.71 -25.09 -21.42
C GLY A 347 46.83 -26.24 -20.42
N ARG A 348 47.80 -26.23 -19.49
CA ARG A 348 47.92 -27.22 -18.42
C ARG A 348 46.89 -26.97 -17.32
N LEU A 349 46.16 -28.01 -16.91
CA LEU A 349 45.19 -27.98 -15.80
C LEU A 349 45.66 -28.90 -14.67
N GLU A 350 45.50 -28.46 -13.43
CA GLU A 350 45.92 -29.22 -12.25
C GLU A 350 44.83 -29.15 -11.18
N PHE A 351 44.40 -30.31 -10.71
CA PHE A 351 43.63 -30.48 -9.49
C PHE A 351 44.61 -30.96 -8.42
N ASP A 352 44.70 -30.21 -7.32
CA ASP A 352 45.59 -30.52 -6.20
C ASP A 352 44.80 -30.65 -4.90
N HIS A 353 44.63 -31.89 -4.42
CA HIS A 353 43.93 -32.26 -3.18
C HIS A 353 42.55 -31.61 -3.03
N VAL A 354 41.81 -31.52 -4.14
CA VAL A 354 40.55 -30.78 -4.22
C VAL A 354 39.47 -31.48 -3.42
N ARG A 355 38.83 -30.72 -2.52
CA ARG A 355 37.64 -31.15 -1.77
C ARG A 355 36.50 -30.19 -2.08
N PHE A 356 35.33 -30.74 -2.40
CA PHE A 356 34.17 -29.95 -2.79
C PHE A 356 32.86 -30.54 -2.24
N ARG A 357 31.97 -29.65 -1.82
CA ARG A 357 30.61 -29.95 -1.35
C ARG A 357 29.65 -28.95 -1.97
N TYR A 358 28.53 -29.45 -2.50
CA TYR A 358 27.45 -28.56 -2.93
C TYR A 358 26.84 -27.87 -1.70
N PRO A 359 26.61 -26.55 -1.74
CA PRO A 359 26.01 -25.82 -0.62
C PRO A 359 24.64 -26.35 -0.19
N THR A 360 23.87 -26.90 -1.13
CA THR A 360 22.54 -27.49 -0.89
C THR A 360 22.59 -28.83 -0.14
N ARG A 361 23.75 -29.49 -0.03
CA ARG A 361 23.94 -30.77 0.65
C ARG A 361 25.28 -30.82 1.39
N PRO A 362 25.49 -29.98 2.42
CA PRO A 362 26.80 -29.80 3.08
C PRO A 362 27.30 -31.07 3.79
N GLU A 363 26.40 -32.03 4.06
CA GLU A 363 26.71 -33.31 4.70
C GLU A 363 27.30 -34.34 3.72
N MET A 364 27.10 -34.17 2.40
CA MET A 364 27.64 -35.06 1.38
C MET A 364 28.88 -34.46 0.72
N MET A 365 30.00 -35.19 0.75
CA MET A 365 31.20 -34.80 0.02
C MET A 365 31.11 -35.27 -1.43
N THR A 366 31.23 -34.35 -2.38
CA THR A 366 31.16 -34.65 -3.83
C THR A 366 32.54 -34.97 -4.41
N LEU A 367 33.53 -34.16 -4.05
CA LEU A 367 34.95 -34.46 -4.33
C LEU A 367 35.65 -34.63 -3.00
N ASP A 368 36.36 -35.74 -2.85
CA ASP A 368 37.20 -36.02 -1.68
C ASP A 368 38.63 -36.29 -2.12
N ASN A 369 39.51 -35.33 -1.80
CA ASN A 369 40.95 -35.39 -2.01
C ASN A 369 41.35 -35.79 -3.44
N VAL A 370 40.72 -35.17 -4.45
CA VAL A 370 40.95 -35.48 -5.85
C VAL A 370 42.15 -34.70 -6.37
N SER A 371 43.14 -35.42 -6.92
CA SER A 371 44.34 -34.85 -7.53
C SER A 371 44.63 -35.47 -8.89
N PHE A 372 44.80 -34.65 -9.93
CA PHE A 372 45.25 -35.08 -11.25
C PHE A 372 45.77 -33.88 -12.05
N THR A 373 46.60 -34.14 -13.06
CA THR A 373 47.08 -33.13 -14.00
C THR A 373 46.65 -33.52 -15.40
N VAL A 374 46.22 -32.53 -16.20
CA VAL A 374 45.91 -32.68 -17.63
C VAL A 374 46.91 -31.84 -18.40
N GLU A 375 47.71 -32.51 -19.23
CA GLU A 375 48.71 -31.84 -20.06
C GLU A 375 48.08 -31.21 -21.31
N PRO A 376 48.72 -30.20 -21.91
CA PRO A 376 48.18 -29.53 -23.09
C PRO A 376 48.00 -30.50 -24.27
N GLY A 377 46.76 -30.63 -24.77
CA GLY A 377 46.42 -31.51 -25.89
C GLY A 377 46.05 -32.95 -25.50
N GLU A 378 46.09 -33.27 -24.21
CA GLU A 378 45.68 -34.57 -23.68
C GLU A 378 44.14 -34.71 -23.67
N MET A 379 43.63 -35.88 -24.05
CA MET A 379 42.22 -36.26 -23.87
C MET A 379 42.15 -37.30 -22.74
N VAL A 380 41.45 -36.95 -21.66
CA VAL A 380 41.34 -37.72 -20.41
C VAL A 380 39.97 -38.34 -20.27
#